data_AF-A0A5J4RR01-F1
#
_entry.id   AF-A0A5J4RR01-F1
#
_cell.length_a   1.000
_cell.length_b   1.000
_cell.length_c   1.000
_cell.angle_alpha   90.00
_cell.angle_beta   90.00
_cell.angle_gamma   90.00
#
_symmetry.space_group_name_H-M   'P 1'
#
loop_
_entity.id
_entity.type
_entity.pdbx_description
1 polymer ?
#
loop_
_entity_poly.entity_id
_entity_poly.type
_entity_poly.pdbx_seq_one_letter_code
_entity_poly.pdbx_strand_id
1 'polypeptide(L)'
;ANITRGMIFNEFEGKVEAIIARFGVTEQPVLDVISGKYEPSGLLPMQMPANMSTVEKQFEDVPFDMECHQDTEGNKYDFGFGLNWSGVIKDARNAKYTSKK
;
A
#
# COMPACT_ATOMS: atom_id res chain seq x y z
N ALA A 1 -10.45 1.34 3.50
CA ALA A 1 -10.90 0.25 2.60
C ALA A 1 -10.50 -1.10 3.18
N ASN A 2 -11.41 -2.08 3.16
CA ASN A 2 -11.06 -3.47 3.44
C ASN A 2 -10.56 -4.12 2.14
N ILE A 3 -9.29 -4.49 2.12
CA ILE A 3 -8.58 -4.92 0.92
C ILE A 3 -8.20 -6.40 1.07
N THR A 4 -8.52 -7.20 0.07
CA THR A 4 -8.15 -8.63 0.01
C THR A 4 -7.27 -8.97 -1.19
N ARG A 5 -7.09 -8.04 -2.13
CA ARG A 5 -6.33 -8.18 -3.39
C ARG A 5 -5.74 -6.82 -3.81
N GLY A 6 -4.83 -6.82 -4.78
CA GLY A 6 -4.34 -5.58 -5.40
C GLY A 6 -5.50 -4.72 -5.91
N MET A 7 -5.42 -3.41 -5.68
CA MET A 7 -6.46 -2.45 -6.03
C MET A 7 -5.91 -1.41 -7.00
N ILE A 8 -6.76 -0.93 -7.90
CA ILE A 8 -6.46 0.10 -8.89
C ILE A 8 -6.76 1.47 -8.26
N PHE A 9 -5.73 2.08 -7.65
CA PHE A 9 -5.90 3.31 -6.86
C PHE A 9 -6.09 4.57 -7.72
N ASN A 10 -5.54 4.59 -8.94
CA ASN A 10 -5.59 5.75 -9.82
C ASN A 10 -7.02 6.22 -10.17
N GLU A 11 -8.04 5.37 -10.02
CA GLU A 11 -9.43 5.71 -10.31
C GLU A 11 -10.07 6.66 -9.27
N PHE A 12 -9.55 6.66 -8.04
CA PHE A 12 -10.18 7.37 -6.92
C PHE A 12 -9.21 8.10 -5.99
N GLU A 13 -7.90 7.84 -6.04
CA GLU A 13 -6.92 8.49 -5.15
C GLU A 13 -7.02 10.02 -5.22
N GLY A 14 -7.10 10.60 -6.43
CA GLY A 14 -7.28 12.05 -6.61
C GLY A 14 -8.63 12.62 -6.16
N LYS A 15 -9.55 11.79 -5.63
CA LYS A 15 -10.86 12.20 -5.09
C LYS A 15 -10.92 12.11 -3.57
N VAL A 16 -9.84 11.70 -2.91
CA VAL A 16 -9.79 11.51 -1.46
C VAL A 16 -8.57 12.20 -0.86
N GLU A 17 -8.68 12.65 0.38
CA GLU A 17 -7.57 13.29 1.12
C GLU A 17 -6.65 12.26 1.78
N ALA A 18 -7.19 11.09 2.14
CA ALA A 18 -6.45 10.04 2.83
C ALA A 18 -7.01 8.65 2.51
N ILE A 19 -6.11 7.67 2.48
CA ILE A 19 -6.44 6.27 2.25
C ILE A 19 -5.93 5.45 3.41
N ILE A 20 -6.86 4.83 4.14
CA ILE A 20 -6.53 3.83 5.16
C ILE A 20 -6.86 2.45 4.60
N ALA A 21 -5.83 1.68 4.30
CA ALA A 21 -5.94 0.29 3.86
C ALA A 21 -5.89 -0.66 5.06
N ARG A 22 -6.78 -1.64 5.09
CA ARG A 22 -6.77 -2.72 6.09
C ARG A 22 -7.00 -4.06 5.41
N PHE A 23 -6.47 -5.14 5.98
CA PHE A 23 -6.52 -6.48 5.40
C PHE A 23 -7.27 -7.44 6.33
N GLY A 24 -8.60 -7.43 6.30
CA GLY A 24 -9.43 -8.39 7.05
C GLY A 24 -9.50 -8.17 8.56
N VAL A 25 -9.09 -7.01 9.08
CA VAL A 25 -9.24 -6.66 10.50
C VAL A 25 -10.61 -6.03 10.78
N THR A 26 -11.00 -6.02 12.05
CA THR A 26 -12.21 -5.35 12.53
C THR A 26 -12.15 -3.83 12.33
N GLU A 27 -13.26 -3.12 12.56
CA GLU A 27 -13.31 -1.67 12.40
C GLU A 27 -12.56 -0.91 13.50
N GLN A 28 -12.44 -1.47 14.70
CA GLN A 28 -11.85 -0.77 15.85
C GLN A 28 -10.41 -0.28 15.61
N PRO A 29 -9.48 -1.07 15.05
CA PRO A 29 -8.15 -0.58 14.70
C PRO A 29 -8.15 0.59 13.71
N VAL A 30 -9.11 0.63 12.78
CA VAL A 30 -9.24 1.74 11.82
C VAL A 30 -9.62 3.02 12.57
N LEU A 31 -10.62 2.93 13.45
CA LEU A 31 -11.04 4.07 14.28
C LEU A 31 -9.94 4.53 15.24
N ASP A 32 -9.17 3.61 15.80
CA ASP A 32 -8.06 3.93 16.69
C ASP A 32 -6.94 4.70 15.95
N VAL A 33 -6.68 4.37 14.68
CA VAL A 33 -5.72 5.12 13.84
C VAL A 33 -6.28 6.49 13.46
N ILE A 34 -7.54 6.56 13.01
CA ILE A 34 -8.21 7.81 12.64
C ILE A 34 -8.27 8.79 13.81
N SER A 35 -8.57 8.29 15.02
CA SER A 35 -8.65 9.09 16.23
C SER A 35 -7.29 9.53 16.78
N GLY A 36 -6.18 9.09 16.18
CA GLY A 36 -4.84 9.41 16.66
C GLY A 36 -4.43 8.62 17.91
N LYS A 37 -5.18 7.58 18.30
CA LYS A 37 -4.84 6.75 19.46
C LYS A 37 -3.63 5.87 19.19
N TYR A 38 -3.45 5.42 17.94
CA TYR A 38 -2.26 4.69 17.51
C TYR A 38 -1.73 5.24 16.18
N GLU A 39 -0.41 5.33 16.09
CA GLU A 39 0.28 5.67 14.85
C GLU A 39 0.24 4.48 13.87
N PRO A 40 -0.09 4.70 12.58
CA PRO A 40 -0.04 3.63 11.59
C PRO A 40 1.39 3.17 11.36
N SER A 41 1.60 1.85 11.39
CA SER A 41 2.92 1.22 11.22
C SER A 41 2.92 0.08 10.21
N GLY A 42 1.85 -0.03 9.41
CA GLY A 42 1.63 -1.10 8.45
C GLY A 42 2.52 -0.96 7.21
N LEU A 43 2.96 -2.09 6.67
CA LEU A 43 3.67 -2.16 5.40
C LEU A 43 2.85 -3.04 4.44
N LEU A 44 2.82 -2.66 3.16
CA LEU A 44 2.07 -3.38 2.15
C LEU A 44 2.62 -4.81 1.98
N PRO A 45 1.75 -5.84 2.07
CA PRO A 45 2.16 -7.24 1.90
C PRO A 45 2.20 -7.67 0.42
N MET A 46 1.78 -6.80 -0.50
CA MET A 46 1.74 -7.05 -1.95
C MET A 46 1.89 -5.74 -2.72
N GLN A 47 2.22 -5.83 -4.00
CA GLN A 47 2.22 -4.68 -4.91
C GLN A 47 0.80 -4.23 -5.26
N MET A 48 0.61 -2.92 -5.40
CA MET A 48 -0.64 -2.34 -5.91
C MET A 48 -0.45 -1.93 -7.37
N PRO A 49 -1.18 -2.53 -8.33
CA PRO A 49 -0.97 -2.29 -9.76
C PRO A 49 -1.32 -0.86 -10.16
N ALA A 50 -0.59 -0.31 -11.15
CA ALA A 50 -0.83 1.03 -11.67
C ALA A 50 -2.16 1.15 -12.42
N ASN A 51 -2.58 0.10 -13.13
CA ASN A 51 -3.81 0.04 -13.93
C ASN A 51 -4.17 -1.42 -14.29
N MET A 52 -5.36 -1.63 -14.88
CA MET A 52 -5.82 -2.97 -15.27
C MET A 52 -4.94 -3.62 -16.35
N SER A 53 -4.30 -2.85 -17.23
CA SER A 53 -3.38 -3.41 -18.22
C SER A 53 -2.15 -4.03 -17.56
N THR A 54 -1.66 -3.46 -16.45
CA THR A 54 -0.59 -4.07 -15.64
C THR A 54 -1.03 -5.44 -15.12
N VAL A 55 -2.26 -5.57 -14.61
CA VAL A 55 -2.78 -6.82 -14.07
C VAL A 55 -2.89 -7.90 -15.16
N GLU A 56 -3.36 -7.54 -16.35
CA GLU A 56 -3.51 -8.48 -17.47
C GLU A 56 -2.16 -8.96 -18.05
N LYS A 57 -1.12 -8.14 -17.92
CA LYS A 57 0.23 -8.44 -18.42
C LYS A 57 1.13 -9.11 -17.40
N GLN A 58 0.69 -9.19 -16.13
CA GLN A 58 1.49 -9.78 -15.07
C GLN A 58 1.76 -11.27 -15.38
N PHE A 59 2.98 -11.72 -15.10
CA PHE A 59 3.38 -13.11 -15.17
C PHE A 59 3.07 -13.76 -13.81
N GLU A 60 2.09 -14.67 -13.79
CA GLU A 60 1.62 -15.30 -12.54
C GLU A 60 2.72 -16.03 -11.75
N ASP A 61 3.81 -16.41 -12.42
CA ASP A 61 4.95 -17.14 -11.87
C ASP A 61 6.15 -16.24 -11.49
N VAL A 62 6.13 -14.95 -11.83
CA VAL A 62 7.22 -14.02 -11.55
C VAL A 62 6.85 -13.10 -10.39
N PRO A 63 7.58 -13.12 -9.26
CA PRO A 63 7.30 -12.22 -8.17
C PRO A 63 7.73 -10.78 -8.50
N PHE A 64 6.88 -9.84 -8.12
CA PHE A 64 7.15 -8.39 -8.16
C PHE A 64 7.35 -7.79 -9.56
N ASP A 65 6.70 -8.35 -10.57
CA ASP A 65 6.82 -7.94 -11.97
C ASP A 65 5.85 -6.81 -12.36
N MET A 66 4.92 -6.43 -11.48
CA MET A 66 3.93 -5.39 -11.77
C MET A 66 4.53 -3.98 -11.68
N GLU A 67 4.15 -3.15 -12.65
CA GLU A 67 4.27 -1.70 -12.51
C GLU A 67 3.32 -1.21 -11.41
N CYS A 68 3.87 -0.74 -10.29
CA CYS A 68 3.04 -0.32 -9.17
C CYS A 68 2.49 1.10 -9.38
N HIS A 69 1.33 1.36 -8.78
CA HIS A 69 0.74 2.69 -8.71
C HIS A 69 1.70 3.68 -8.03
N GLN A 70 1.84 4.86 -8.65
CA GLN A 70 2.47 6.03 -8.06
C GLN A 70 1.37 7.06 -7.79
N ASP A 71 1.27 7.50 -6.54
CA ASP A 71 0.30 8.50 -6.13
C ASP A 71 0.73 9.93 -6.52
N THR A 72 -0.16 10.90 -6.28
CA THR A 72 0.08 12.31 -6.63
C THR A 72 1.22 12.96 -5.83
N GLU A 73 1.56 12.41 -4.67
CA GLU A 73 2.68 12.82 -3.80
C GLU A 73 4.01 12.14 -4.20
N GLY A 74 3.99 11.26 -5.21
CA GLY A 74 5.15 10.56 -5.72
C GLY A 74 5.49 9.26 -4.98
N ASN A 75 4.66 8.82 -4.04
CA ASN A 75 4.85 7.55 -3.35
C ASN A 75 4.46 6.37 -4.26
N LYS A 76 5.32 5.35 -4.30
CA LYS A 76 5.06 4.12 -5.05
C LYS A 76 4.52 3.04 -4.11
N TYR A 77 3.34 2.50 -4.43
CA TYR A 77 2.66 1.48 -3.62
C TYR A 77 3.20 0.07 -3.93
N ASP A 78 4.50 -0.10 -3.68
CA ASP A 78 5.24 -1.34 -3.87
C ASP A 78 5.19 -2.20 -2.60
N PHE A 79 5.66 -3.45 -2.71
CA PHE A 79 5.80 -4.33 -1.55
C PHE A 79 6.68 -3.66 -0.47
N GLY A 80 6.22 -3.71 0.78
CA GLY A 80 6.93 -3.11 1.91
C GLY A 80 6.79 -1.59 2.02
N PHE A 81 6.03 -0.91 1.17
CA PHE A 81 5.68 0.50 1.34
C PHE A 81 4.68 0.71 2.49
N GLY A 82 4.80 1.82 3.20
CA GLY A 82 3.85 2.23 4.23
C GLY A 82 4.12 3.63 4.73
N LEU A 83 3.09 4.27 5.29
CA LEU A 83 3.15 5.61 5.87
C LEU A 83 2.86 5.56 7.37
N ASN A 84 3.56 6.40 8.11
CA ASN A 84 3.25 6.78 9.48
C ASN A 84 3.03 8.30 9.57
N TRP A 85 2.86 8.87 10.76
CA TRP A 85 2.64 10.32 10.89
C TRP A 85 3.87 11.16 10.55
N SER A 86 5.04 10.54 10.54
CA SER A 86 6.31 11.16 10.14
C SER A 86 6.63 10.97 8.65
N GLY A 87 5.74 10.35 7.87
CA GLY A 87 5.90 10.11 6.43
C GLY A 87 6.20 8.65 6.08
N VAL A 88 7.06 8.43 5.08
CA VAL A 88 7.38 7.08 4.58
C VAL A 88 8.17 6.28 5.60
N ILE A 89 7.69 5.08 5.94
CA ILE A 89 8.31 4.20 6.92
C ILE A 89 9.62 3.65 6.36
N LYS A 90 10.73 3.94 7.06
CA LYS A 90 12.08 3.43 6.78
C LYS A 90 12.65 2.80 8.05
N ASP A 91 12.25 1.56 8.33
CA ASP A 91 12.68 0.82 9.51
C ASP A 91 13.37 -0.51 9.15
N ALA A 92 13.75 -1.29 10.17
CA ALA A 92 14.40 -2.58 9.99
C ALA A 92 13.56 -3.60 9.21
N ARG A 93 12.22 -3.50 9.26
CA ARG A 93 11.30 -4.40 8.53
C ARG A 93 11.32 -4.04 7.06
N ASN A 94 11.11 -2.76 6.74
CA ASN A 94 11.20 -2.27 5.37
C ASN A 94 12.57 -2.62 4.76
N ALA A 95 13.67 -2.36 5.47
CA ALA A 95 15.02 -2.68 4.99
C ALA A 95 15.24 -4.19 4.76
N LYS A 96 14.69 -5.06 5.62
CA LYS A 96 14.82 -6.52 5.50
C LYS A 96 14.04 -7.09 4.31
N TYR A 97 12.84 -6.58 4.07
CA TYR A 97 11.91 -7.15 3.07
C TYR A 97 12.03 -6.50 1.69
N THR A 98 12.56 -5.28 1.61
CA THR A 98 12.75 -4.54 0.35
C THR A 98 14.20 -4.54 -0.15
N SER A 99 15.11 -5.28 0.51
CA SER A 99 16.50 -5.34 0.09
C SER A 99 16.59 -5.85 -1.34
N LYS A 100 17.12 -4.99 -2.21
CA LYS A 100 17.19 -5.14 -3.67
C LYS A 100 17.61 -6.54 -4.11
N LYS A 101 16.92 -7.07 -5.13
CA LYS A 101 17.52 -8.00 -6.09
C LYS A 101 18.64 -7.29 -6.85
#